data_AF-A0A1M3R173-F1
#
_entry.id   AF-A0A1M3R173-F1
#
_cell.length_a   1.000
_cell.length_b   1.000
_cell.length_c   1.000
_cell.angle_alpha   90.00
_cell.angle_beta   90.00
_cell.angle_gamma   90.00
#
_symmetry.space_group_name_H-M   'P 1'
#
loop_
_entity.id
_entity.type
_entity.pdbx_description
1 polymer ?
#
loop_
_entity_poly.entity_id
_entity_poly.type
_entity_poly.pdbx_seq_one_letter_code
_entity_poly.pdbx_strand_id
1 'polypeptide(L)'
;MKVRELDKKLIISLKTGDLYFNNFYLSQKEILYKTCRIEIAELTNILQLENGIYTPSDSFGKFMNEARKNYNLAYGKKSSEVKYLFSLVGYSNLISCVFEDHECIAVKEY
;
A
#
# COMPACT_ATOMS: atom_id res chain seq x y z
N MET A 1 -37.92 -4.32 3.08
CA MET A 1 -36.75 -5.23 3.14
C MET A 1 -35.56 -4.39 3.56
N LYS A 2 -35.04 -4.56 4.79
CA LYS A 2 -33.88 -3.79 5.28
C LYS A 2 -32.65 -4.19 4.47
N VAL A 3 -32.03 -3.25 3.77
CA VAL A 3 -30.70 -3.41 3.19
C VAL A 3 -29.79 -3.85 4.34
N ARG A 4 -29.25 -5.07 4.27
CA ARG A 4 -28.26 -5.55 5.24
C ARG A 4 -27.04 -4.65 5.06
N GLU A 5 -26.39 -4.23 6.14
CA GLU A 5 -25.21 -3.31 6.16
C GLU A 5 -24.03 -3.72 5.25
N LEU A 6 -24.10 -4.89 4.60
CA LEU A 6 -23.05 -5.51 3.79
C LEU A 6 -22.93 -5.00 2.34
N ASP A 7 -23.85 -4.16 1.85
CA ASP A 7 -23.84 -3.69 0.45
C ASP A 7 -23.35 -2.25 0.26
N LYS A 8 -22.74 -1.63 1.28
CA LYS A 8 -22.10 -0.32 1.11
C LYS A 8 -20.79 -0.47 0.35
N LYS A 9 -20.70 0.17 -0.81
CA LYS A 9 -19.48 0.24 -1.61
C LYS A 9 -18.76 1.55 -1.32
N LEU A 10 -17.44 1.47 -1.17
CA LEU A 10 -16.57 2.63 -1.01
C LEU A 10 -15.65 2.73 -2.22
N ILE A 11 -15.51 3.93 -2.75
CA ILE A 11 -14.46 4.28 -3.70
C ILE A 11 -13.36 5.00 -2.92
N ILE A 12 -12.15 4.47 -3.00
CA ILE A 12 -10.94 5.10 -2.49
C ILE A 12 -10.13 5.55 -3.70
N SER A 13 -9.87 6.85 -3.80
CA SER A 13 -9.06 7.44 -4.85
C SER A 13 -7.78 8.01 -4.25
N LEU A 14 -6.65 7.71 -4.91
CA LEU A 14 -5.34 8.18 -4.50
C LEU A 14 -4.49 8.50 -5.73
N LYS A 15 -3.79 9.63 -5.69
CA LYS A 15 -2.80 10.01 -6.70
C LYS A 15 -1.44 9.41 -6.34
N THR A 16 -0.88 8.62 -7.25
CA THR A 16 0.44 7.98 -7.08
C THR A 16 1.21 7.96 -8.39
N GLY A 17 2.55 7.98 -8.30
CA GLY A 17 3.45 7.72 -9.43
C GLY A 17 3.80 6.24 -9.61
N ASP A 18 3.68 5.42 -8.56
CA ASP A 18 4.12 4.02 -8.57
C ASP A 18 3.11 3.12 -7.86
N LEU A 19 2.90 1.95 -8.45
CA LEU A 19 1.81 1.07 -8.09
C LEU A 19 2.19 -0.38 -8.35
N TYR A 20 1.90 -1.21 -7.35
CA TYR A 20 2.00 -2.66 -7.41
C TYR A 20 0.60 -3.27 -7.35
N PHE A 21 0.37 -4.27 -8.21
CA PHE A 21 -0.83 -5.11 -8.19
C PHE A 21 -0.46 -6.59 -8.19
N ASN A 22 -1.07 -7.34 -7.29
CA ASN A 22 -1.00 -8.79 -7.34
C ASN A 22 -2.15 -9.36 -8.19
N ASN A 23 -1.93 -9.37 -9.50
CA ASN A 23 -2.93 -9.80 -10.49
C ASN A 23 -3.41 -11.25 -10.31
N PHE A 24 -2.54 -12.13 -9.79
CA PHE A 24 -2.92 -13.53 -9.56
C PHE A 24 -4.11 -13.63 -8.59
N TYR A 25 -4.05 -12.88 -7.48
CA TYR A 25 -5.10 -12.91 -6.47
C TYR A 25 -6.31 -12.07 -6.83
N LEU A 26 -6.14 -10.96 -7.55
CA LEU A 26 -7.24 -10.11 -7.98
C LEU A 26 -8.08 -10.71 -9.11
N SER A 27 -7.51 -11.61 -9.92
CA SER A 27 -8.21 -12.28 -11.02
C SER A 27 -9.01 -13.52 -10.61
N GLN A 28 -8.75 -14.08 -9.42
CA GLN A 28 -9.49 -15.25 -8.93
C GLN A 28 -10.75 -14.84 -8.16
N LYS A 29 -11.90 -15.06 -8.80
CA LYS A 29 -13.22 -14.64 -8.27
C LYS A 29 -13.68 -15.39 -7.03
N GLU A 30 -13.18 -16.58 -6.74
CA GLU A 30 -13.97 -17.52 -5.92
C GLU A 30 -13.54 -17.79 -4.47
N ILE A 31 -12.31 -17.57 -3.98
CA ILE A 31 -11.97 -18.26 -2.70
C ILE A 31 -11.25 -17.46 -1.59
N LEU A 32 -10.44 -16.43 -1.84
CA LEU A 32 -9.40 -16.12 -0.84
C LEU A 32 -9.58 -14.90 0.08
N TYR A 33 -10.50 -13.96 -0.17
CA TYR A 33 -10.54 -12.69 0.59
C TYR A 33 -11.93 -12.29 1.05
N LYS A 34 -12.40 -12.90 2.15
CA LYS A 34 -13.62 -12.43 2.84
C LYS A 34 -13.38 -11.14 3.64
N THR A 35 -12.12 -10.86 3.97
CA THR A 35 -11.73 -9.66 4.72
C THR A 35 -10.39 -9.18 4.22
N CYS A 36 -10.34 -7.90 3.87
CA CYS A 36 -9.11 -7.18 3.59
C CYS A 36 -9.00 -6.04 4.61
N ARG A 37 -7.79 -5.54 4.79
CA ARG A 37 -7.55 -4.31 5.55
C ARG A 37 -6.73 -3.34 4.72
N ILE A 38 -6.91 -2.06 5.01
CA ILE A 38 -6.06 -1.00 4.50
C ILE A 38 -4.99 -0.75 5.54
N GLU A 39 -3.74 -0.74 5.09
CA GLU A 39 -2.60 -0.31 5.88
C GLU A 39 -2.02 0.96 5.26
N ILE A 40 -1.68 1.93 6.09
CA ILE A 40 -0.92 3.11 5.71
C ILE A 40 0.33 3.14 6.58
N ALA A 41 1.49 3.12 5.95
CA ALA A 41 2.78 3.05 6.63
C ALA A 41 3.60 4.31 6.32
N GLU A 42 4.10 4.98 7.35
CA GLU A 42 5.04 6.10 7.21
C GLU A 42 6.45 5.55 6.91
N LEU A 43 6.98 5.91 5.74
CA LEU A 43 8.17 5.29 5.18
C LEU A 43 9.46 5.71 5.89
N THR A 44 9.53 6.94 6.38
CA THR A 44 10.67 7.47 7.15
C THR A 44 10.93 6.73 8.45
N ASN A 45 9.92 6.09 9.03
CA ASN A 45 10.04 5.28 10.25
C ASN A 45 10.46 3.83 9.99
N ILE A 46 10.50 3.42 8.71
CA ILE A 46 10.66 2.02 8.30
C ILE A 46 11.93 1.83 7.48
N LEU A 47 12.15 2.69 6.49
CA LEU A 47 13.25 2.60 5.56
C LEU A 47 14.44 3.44 6.02
N GLN A 48 15.64 3.04 5.60
CA GLN A 48 16.82 3.85 5.75
C GLN A 48 16.77 5.06 4.79
N LEU A 49 17.46 6.13 5.19
CA LEU A 49 17.61 7.34 4.40
C LEU A 49 19.09 7.67 4.23
N GLU A 50 19.50 7.87 2.99
CA GLU A 50 20.81 8.42 2.65
C GLU A 50 20.63 9.70 1.84
N ASN A 51 21.12 10.83 2.35
CA ASN A 51 20.97 12.15 1.72
C ASN A 51 19.51 12.49 1.36
N GLY A 52 18.56 12.06 2.19
CA GLY A 52 17.12 12.27 1.99
C GLY A 52 16.47 11.35 0.96
N ILE A 53 17.17 10.31 0.49
CA ILE A 53 16.69 9.30 -0.45
C ILE A 53 16.49 7.97 0.28
N TYR A 54 15.37 7.28 0.03
CA TYR A 54 15.13 5.97 0.64
C TYR A 54 16.05 4.90 0.06
N THR A 55 16.67 4.12 0.94
CA THR A 55 17.56 3.00 0.60
C THR A 55 17.07 1.69 1.24
N PRO A 56 17.37 0.54 0.60
CA PRO A 56 17.10 -0.77 1.19
C PRO A 56 17.93 -0.98 2.45
N SER A 57 17.43 -1.79 3.38
CA SER A 57 18.24 -2.18 4.55
C SER A 57 19.47 -3.01 4.16
N ASP A 58 20.61 -2.72 4.80
CA ASP A 58 21.84 -3.52 4.68
C ASP A 58 21.70 -4.95 5.22
N SER A 59 20.68 -5.21 6.06
CA SER A 59 20.41 -6.53 6.60
C SER A 59 19.51 -7.31 5.66
N PHE A 60 20.01 -8.43 5.10
CA PHE A 60 19.25 -9.26 4.16
C PHE A 60 17.86 -9.64 4.69
N GLY A 61 17.73 -10.02 5.96
CA GLY A 61 16.43 -10.37 6.55
C GLY A 61 15.43 -9.20 6.57
N LYS A 62 15.92 -7.99 6.87
CA LYS A 62 15.10 -6.77 6.82
C LYS A 62 14.76 -6.39 5.40
N PHE A 63 15.74 -6.40 4.50
CA PHE A 63 15.55 -6.17 3.06
C PHE A 63 14.48 -7.08 2.46
N MET A 64 14.54 -8.39 2.76
CA MET A 64 13.53 -9.35 2.28
C MET A 64 12.14 -9.06 2.85
N ASN A 65 12.06 -8.60 4.10
CA ASN A 65 10.80 -8.17 4.69
C ASN A 65 10.28 -6.87 4.06
N GLU A 66 11.15 -5.92 3.74
CA GLU A 66 10.80 -4.69 3.03
C GLU A 66 10.25 -4.98 1.62
N ALA A 67 10.90 -5.88 0.87
CA ALA A 67 10.43 -6.33 -0.43
C ALA A 67 9.07 -7.06 -0.34
N ARG A 68 8.89 -7.95 0.65
CA ARG A 68 7.61 -8.64 0.86
C ARG A 68 6.47 -7.67 1.18
N LYS A 69 6.77 -6.56 1.84
CA LYS A 69 5.81 -5.50 2.19
C LYS A 69 5.70 -4.41 1.13
N ASN A 70 6.37 -4.54 -0.01
CA ASN A 70 6.41 -3.56 -1.11
C ASN A 70 7.02 -2.19 -0.74
N TYR A 71 7.81 -2.08 0.34
CA TYR A 71 8.49 -0.83 0.67
C TYR A 71 9.57 -0.46 -0.38
N ASN A 72 10.00 -1.44 -1.18
CA ASN A 72 10.88 -1.21 -2.32
C ASN A 72 10.30 -0.27 -3.39
N LEU A 73 8.99 0.00 -3.39
CA LEU A 73 8.39 1.03 -4.24
C LEU A 73 8.91 2.44 -3.91
N ALA A 74 9.45 2.65 -2.71
CA ALA A 74 10.00 3.94 -2.30
C ALA A 74 11.50 4.09 -2.56
N TYR A 75 12.23 3.00 -2.86
CA TYR A 75 13.69 3.06 -3.04
C TYR A 75 14.09 4.03 -4.16
N GLY A 76 15.12 4.84 -3.90
CA GLY A 76 15.59 5.87 -4.82
C GLY A 76 14.72 7.13 -4.88
N LYS A 77 13.58 7.17 -4.18
CA LYS A 77 12.74 8.37 -4.09
C LYS A 77 13.17 9.25 -2.93
N LYS A 78 12.94 10.55 -3.05
CA LYS A 78 13.19 11.49 -1.94
C LYS A 78 12.08 11.40 -0.91
N SER A 79 12.44 11.44 0.37
CA SER A 79 11.48 11.49 1.48
C SER A 79 10.61 12.75 1.48
N SER A 80 11.06 13.81 0.80
CA SER A 80 10.26 15.02 0.58
C SER A 80 9.12 14.84 -0.43
N GLU A 81 9.21 13.87 -1.34
CA GLU A 81 8.25 13.64 -2.43
C GLU A 81 7.29 12.48 -2.12
N VAL A 82 7.74 11.52 -1.30
CA VAL A 82 6.99 10.33 -0.93
C VAL A 82 7.16 10.08 0.57
N LYS A 83 6.05 10.03 1.31
CA LYS A 83 6.10 9.85 2.78
C LYS A 83 5.40 8.58 3.24
N TYR A 84 4.43 8.10 2.48
CA TYR A 84 3.58 6.99 2.90
C TYR A 84 3.50 5.89 1.85
N LEU A 85 3.30 4.67 2.32
CA LEU A 85 2.84 3.54 1.52
C LEU A 85 1.40 3.20 1.91
N PHE A 86 0.50 3.20 0.94
CA PHE A 86 -0.84 2.63 1.04
C PHE A 86 -0.78 1.17 0.61
N SER A 87 -1.42 0.28 1.36
CA SER A 87 -1.55 -1.13 0.99
C SER A 87 -2.97 -1.64 1.24
N LEU A 88 -3.54 -2.32 0.24
CA LEU A 88 -4.69 -3.20 0.45
C LEU A 88 -4.17 -4.60 0.72
N VAL A 89 -4.38 -5.09 1.93
CA VAL A 89 -3.80 -6.34 2.44
C VAL A 89 -4.90 -7.37 2.67
N GLY A 90 -4.78 -8.52 2.03
CA GLY A 90 -5.55 -9.73 2.34
C GLY A 90 -4.65 -10.76 3.04
N TYR A 91 -4.49 -11.93 2.42
CA TYR A 91 -3.43 -12.90 2.77
C TYR A 91 -2.02 -12.35 2.46
N SER A 92 -1.91 -11.59 1.37
CA SER A 92 -0.72 -10.84 0.96
C SER A 92 -1.12 -9.43 0.54
N ASN A 93 -0.13 -8.60 0.20
CA ASN A 93 -0.39 -7.33 -0.45
C ASN A 93 -1.07 -7.56 -1.80
N LEU A 94 -2.27 -7.02 -1.96
CA LEU A 94 -3.06 -7.08 -3.18
C LEU A 94 -2.78 -5.85 -4.05
N ILE A 95 -2.71 -4.69 -3.41
CA ILE A 95 -2.41 -3.39 -4.02
C ILE A 95 -1.42 -2.69 -3.10
N SER A 96 -0.42 -2.01 -3.67
CA SER A 96 0.42 -1.09 -2.90
C SER A 96 0.85 0.09 -3.74
N CYS A 97 0.84 1.29 -3.16
CA CYS A 97 1.27 2.50 -3.84
C CYS A 97 1.83 3.51 -2.86
N VAL A 98 2.75 4.32 -3.36
CA VAL A 98 3.39 5.39 -2.58
C VAL A 98 2.65 6.71 -2.77
N PHE A 99 2.65 7.56 -1.75
CA PHE A 99 2.01 8.86 -1.85
C PHE A 99 2.63 9.89 -0.89
N GLU A 100 2.36 11.16 -1.18
CA GLU A 100 2.98 12.30 -0.51
C GLU A 100 2.36 12.58 0.86
N ASP A 101 1.03 12.61 0.96
CA ASP A 101 0.32 12.95 2.19
C ASP A 101 -1.08 12.34 2.29
N HIS A 102 -1.68 12.39 3.48
CA HIS A 102 -3.04 11.89 3.68
C HIS A 102 -4.13 12.68 2.92
N GLU A 103 -3.86 13.93 2.53
CA GLU A 103 -4.79 14.75 1.76
C GLU A 103 -4.99 14.19 0.34
N CYS A 104 -4.04 13.38 -0.15
CA CYS A 104 -4.16 12.65 -1.41
C CYS A 104 -5.21 11.52 -1.40
N ILE A 105 -5.79 11.15 -0.25
CA ILE A 105 -6.79 10.08 -0.13
C ILE A 105 -8.19 10.67 -0.12
N ALA A 106 -9.00 10.32 -1.11
CA ALA A 106 -10.43 10.62 -1.11
C ALA A 106 -11.25 9.34 -0.96
N VAL A 107 -12.22 9.36 -0.04
CA VAL A 107 -13.16 8.25 0.19
C VAL A 107 -14.58 8.72 -0.12
N LYS A 108 -15.31 7.95 -0.92
CA LYS A 108 -16.70 8.24 -1.28
C LYS A 108 -17.54 6.97 -1.16
N GLU A 109 -18.74 7.10 -0.60
CA GLU A 109 -19.75 6.03 -0.71
C GLU A 109 -20.30 6.00 -2.16
N TYR A 110 -20.60 4.81 -2.66
CA TYR A 110 -21.21 4.57 -3.96
C TYR A 110 -22.70 4.24 -3.81
#